data_AF-A0A534QBP8-F1
#
_entry.id   AF-A0A534QBP8-F1
#
_cell.length_a   1.000
_cell.length_b   1.000
_cell.length_c   1.000
_cell.angle_alpha   90.00
_cell.angle_beta   90.00
_cell.angle_gamma   90.00
#
_symmetry.space_group_name_H-M   'P 1'
#
loop_
_entity.id
_entity.type
_entity.pdbx_description
1 polymer ?
#
loop_
_entity_poly.entity_id
_entity_poly.type
_entity_poly.pdbx_seq_one_letter_code
_entity_poly.pdbx_strand_id
1 'polypeptide(L)' 'MRLAESDLDPVQAFAASERAWGVQFHPEFDAETTRAYIAARRDRVRAEGLNPEALLADVRDTPSGPRLLRRFAELIRSA' A
#
# COMPACT_ATOMS: atom_id res chain seq x y z
N MET A 1 -3.46 8.05 -17.05
CA MET A 1 -3.73 6.64 -17.40
C MET A 1 -3.97 5.84 -16.12
N ARG A 2 -5.09 5.11 -16.00
CA ARG A 2 -5.37 4.25 -14.85
C ARG A 2 -4.54 2.96 -14.93
N LEU A 3 -4.02 2.49 -13.80
CA LEU A 3 -3.10 1.33 -13.72
C LEU A 3 -3.61 0.22 -12.81
N ALA A 4 -4.42 0.53 -11.79
CA ALA A 4 -4.98 -0.44 -10.86
C ALA A 4 -6.33 0.02 -10.32
N GLU A 5 -7.16 -0.94 -9.89
CA GLU A 5 -8.47 -0.74 -9.27
C GLU A 5 -8.70 -1.73 -8.13
N SER A 6 -9.77 -1.52 -7.38
CA SER A 6 -10.28 -2.41 -6.33
C SER A 6 -11.80 -2.28 -6.23
N ASP A 7 -12.45 -3.21 -5.55
CA ASP A 7 -13.91 -3.15 -5.30
C ASP A 7 -14.32 -1.88 -4.52
N LEU A 8 -13.42 -1.30 -3.72
CA LEU A 8 -13.69 -0.12 -2.89
C LEU A 8 -13.36 1.21 -3.57
N ASP A 9 -12.48 1.20 -4.58
CA ASP A 9 -12.04 2.41 -5.28
C ASP A 9 -11.61 2.06 -6.72
N PRO A 10 -12.19 2.73 -7.73
CA PRO A 10 -11.80 2.52 -9.12
C PRO A 10 -10.36 2.96 -9.42
N VAL A 11 -9.71 3.83 -8.65
CA VAL A 11 -8.36 4.34 -8.98
C VAL A 11 -7.38 4.08 -7.84
N GLN A 12 -6.81 2.88 -7.82
CA GLN A 12 -5.76 2.51 -6.85
C GLN A 12 -4.36 2.96 -7.29
N ALA A 13 -4.12 3.06 -8.61
CA ALA A 13 -2.88 3.58 -9.16
C ALA A 13 -3.11 4.24 -10.53
N PHE A 14 -2.31 5.26 -10.84
CA PHE A 14 -2.35 5.94 -12.13
C PHE A 14 -1.00 6.55 -12.54
N ALA A 15 -0.81 6.78 -13.84
CA ALA A 15 0.24 7.62 -14.39
C ALA A 15 -0.35 8.97 -14.83
N ALA A 16 0.19 10.08 -14.31
CA ALA A 16 -0.20 11.44 -14.64
C ALA A 16 0.60 12.00 -15.83
N SER A 17 1.85 11.58 -15.97
CA SER A 17 2.75 11.92 -17.08
C SER A 17 3.76 10.79 -17.31
N GLU A 18 4.72 10.98 -18.21
CA GLU A 18 5.81 10.02 -18.46
C GLU A 18 6.66 9.73 -17.21
N ARG A 19 6.72 10.68 -16.26
CA ARG A 19 7.58 10.58 -15.05
C ARG A 19 6.85 10.86 -13.74
N ALA A 20 5.52 10.85 -13.75
CA ALA A 20 4.72 11.08 -12.55
C ALA A 20 3.65 9.99 -12.42
N TRP A 21 3.64 9.31 -11.27
CA TRP A 21 2.70 8.26 -10.91
C TRP A 21 2.10 8.56 -9.53
N GLY A 22 0.91 8.04 -9.29
CA GLY A 22 0.25 8.06 -7.98
C GLY A 22 -0.24 6.66 -7.60
N VAL A 23 -0.16 6.35 -6.31
CA VAL A 23 -0.72 5.14 -5.69
C VAL A 23 -1.50 5.52 -4.44
N GLN A 24 -2.65 4.88 -4.22
CA GLN A 24 -3.46 5.11 -3.02
C GLN A 24 -3.03 4.21 -1.85
N PHE A 25 -2.50 3.03 -2.14
CA PHE A 25 -1.98 2.10 -1.13
C PHE A 25 -0.54 2.45 -0.73
N HIS A 26 -0.02 1.75 0.29
CA HIS A 26 1.29 1.99 0.90
C HIS A 26 2.32 0.92 0.50
N PRO A 27 2.93 0.99 -0.72
CA PRO A 27 3.96 0.04 -1.12
C PRO A 27 5.27 0.13 -0.30
N GLU A 28 5.41 1.18 0.51
CA GLU A 28 6.52 1.44 1.41
C GLU A 28 6.41 0.75 2.77
N PHE A 29 5.23 0.22 3.12
CA PHE A 29 5.02 -0.46 4.40
C PHE A 29 5.52 -1.92 4.33
N ASP A 30 6.33 -2.30 5.33
CA ASP A 30 6.69 -3.68 5.62
C ASP A 30 5.80 -4.26 6.74
N ALA A 31 6.02 -5.54 7.08
CA ALA A 31 5.25 -6.20 8.13
C ALA A 31 5.39 -5.52 9.50
N GLU A 32 6.59 -5.06 9.86
CA GLU A 32 6.85 -4.39 11.14
C GLU A 32 6.08 -3.07 11.23
N THR A 33 6.21 -2.21 10.22
CA THR A 33 5.52 -0.92 10.12
C THR A 33 4.01 -1.14 10.13
N THR A 34 3.51 -2.14 9.40
CA THR A 34 2.08 -2.46 9.36
C THR A 34 1.56 -2.89 10.73
N ARG A 35 2.31 -3.72 11.47
CA ARG A 35 1.95 -4.12 12.84
C ARG A 35 1.91 -2.92 13.78
N ALA A 36 2.92 -2.06 13.73
CA ALA A 36 2.97 -0.85 14.53
C ALA A 36 1.79 0.09 14.21
N TYR A 37 1.45 0.25 12.93
CA TYR A 37 0.32 1.05 12.48
C TYR A 37 -1.03 0.52 13.00
N ILE A 38 -1.27 -0.80 12.90
CA ILE A 38 -2.50 -1.42 13.44
C ILE A 38 -2.56 -1.25 14.96
N ALA A 39 -1.45 -1.48 15.67
CA ALA A 39 -1.38 -1.34 17.12
C ALA A 39 -1.68 0.11 17.57
N ALA A 40 -1.09 1.10 16.89
CA ALA A 40 -1.30 2.52 17.18
C ALA A 40 -2.75 2.98 16.91
N ARG A 41 -3.48 2.29 16.03
CA ARG A 41 -4.86 2.62 15.63
C ARG A 41 -5.89 1.62 16.16
N ARG A 42 -5.52 0.79 17.13
CA ARG A 42 -6.32 -0.35 17.59
C ARG A 42 -7.77 0.01 17.91
N ASP A 43 -8.00 1.11 18.61
CA ASP A 43 -9.36 1.54 18.98
C ASP A 43 -10.15 2.04 17.77
N ARG A 44 -9.48 2.69 16.81
CA ARG A 44 -10.11 3.13 15.56
C ARG A 44 -10.47 1.96 14.66
N VAL A 45 -9.60 0.96 14.56
CA VAL A 45 -9.86 -0.31 13.86
C VAL A 45 -11.10 -1.00 14.42
N ARG A 46 -11.28 -1.00 15.76
CA ARG A 46 -12.51 -1.51 16.39
C ARG A 46 -13.73 -0.66 16.07
N ALA A 47 -13.61 0.66 16.11
CA ALA A 47 -14.70 1.56 15.77
C ALA A 47 -15.15 1.41 14.29
N GLU A 48 -14.24 1.01 13.42
CA GLU A 48 -14.50 0.65 12.01
C GLU A 48 -15.13 -0.76 11.86
N GLY A 49 -15.38 -1.48 12.95
CA GLY A 49 -15.99 -2.82 12.94
C GLY A 49 -15.03 -3.97 12.65
N LEU A 50 -13.72 -3.72 12.67
CA LEU A 50 -12.69 -4.71 12.39
C LEU A 50 -12.08 -5.29 13.69
N ASN A 51 -11.46 -6.47 13.56
CA ASN A 51 -10.74 -7.13 14.66
C ASN A 51 -9.23 -6.85 14.55
N PRO A 52 -8.65 -5.99 15.39
CA PRO A 52 -7.22 -5.64 15.30
C PRO A 52 -6.32 -6.84 15.61
N GLU A 53 -6.71 -7.75 16.49
CA GLU A 53 -5.94 -8.96 16.79
C GLU A 53 -5.88 -9.90 15.59
N ALA A 54 -6.99 -10.07 14.86
CA ALA A 54 -7.03 -10.86 13.64
C ALA A 54 -6.20 -10.23 12.52
N LEU A 55 -6.28 -8.91 12.35
CA LEU A 55 -5.45 -8.19 11.38
C LEU A 55 -3.96 -8.33 11.69
N LEU A 56 -3.56 -8.15 12.94
CA LEU A 56 -2.18 -8.35 13.37
C LEU A 56 -1.70 -9.78 13.09
N ALA A 57 -2.53 -10.80 13.30
CA ALA A 57 -2.17 -12.18 13.00
C ALA A 57 -1.94 -12.43 11.51
N ASP A 58 -2.68 -11.75 10.63
CA ASP A 58 -2.58 -11.93 9.16
C ASP A 58 -1.46 -11.12 8.50
N VAL A 59 -0.87 -10.14 9.20
CA VAL A 59 0.23 -9.35 8.64
C VAL A 59 1.41 -10.25 8.26
N ARG A 60 1.85 -10.13 7.01
CA ARG A 60 3.02 -10.80 6.46
C ARG A 60 3.71 -9.89 5.45
N ASP A 61 5.02 -10.08 5.32
CA ASP A 61 5.77 -9.38 4.28
C ASP A 61 5.30 -9.81 2.89
N THR A 62 5.39 -8.87 1.95
CA THR A 62 5.12 -9.10 0.54
C THR A 62 6.21 -8.46 -0.31
N PRO A 63 6.72 -9.15 -1.35
CA PRO A 63 7.71 -8.56 -2.24
C PRO A 63 7.09 -7.48 -3.16
N SER A 64 5.76 -7.39 -3.26
CA SER A 64 5.07 -6.57 -4.27
C SER A 64 5.32 -5.06 -4.10
N GLY A 65 5.18 -4.53 -2.88
CA GLY A 65 5.41 -3.10 -2.60
C GLY A 65 6.84 -2.66 -2.93
N PRO A 66 7.87 -3.32 -2.37
CA PRO A 66 9.26 -3.02 -2.68
C PRO A 66 9.62 -3.21 -4.17
N ARG A 67 9.00 -4.18 -4.87
CA ARG A 67 9.19 -4.35 -6.32
C ARG A 67 8.62 -3.17 -7.11
N LEU A 68 7.45 -2.66 -6.73
CA LEU A 68 6.84 -1.50 -7.37
C LEU A 68 7.72 -0.25 -7.23
N LEU A 69 8.22 0.03 -6.02
CA LEU A 69 9.09 1.17 -5.77
C LEU A 69 10.41 1.08 -6.55
N ARG A 70 11.03 -0.11 -6.61
CA ARG A 70 12.21 -0.34 -7.44
C ARG A 70 11.93 -0.09 -8.92
N ARG A 71 10.77 -0.52 -9.40
CA ARG A 71 10.36 -0.29 -10.80
C ARG A 71 10.24 1.19 -11.13
N PHE A 72 9.68 2.02 -10.25
CA PHE A 72 9.65 3.47 -10.47
C PHE A 72 11.07 4.07 -10.53
N ALA A 73 11.96 3.64 -9.63
CA ALA A 73 13.34 4.12 -9.63
C ALA A 73 14.09 3.71 -10.92
N GLU A 74 13.84 2.51 -11.45
CA GLU A 74 14.39 2.07 -12.73
C GLU A 74 13.86 2.91 -13.89
N LEU A 75 12.55 3.13 -13.97
CA LEU A 75 11.93 3.93 -15.04
C LEU A 75 12.48 5.36 -15.08
N ILE A 76 12.75 5.96 -13.92
CA ILE A 76 13.35 7.30 -13.85
C ILE A 76 14.81 7.29 -14.32
N ARG A 77 15.59 6.25 -14.02
CA ARG A 77 17.00 6.13 -14.44
C ARG A 77 17.18 5.79 -15.91
N SER A 78 16.24 5.06 -16.50
CA SER A 78 16.30 4.60 -17.89
C SER A 78 15.81 5.62 -18.91
N ALA A 79 15.36 6.78 -18.46
CA ALA A 79 14.78 7.82 -19.30
C ALA A 79 15.58 9.10 -19.14
#